data_AF-A0A7C0XQ06-F1
#
_entry.id   AF-A0A7C0XQ06-F1
#
_cell.length_a   1.000
_cell.length_b   1.000
_cell.length_c   1.000
_cell.angle_alpha   90.00
_cell.angle_beta   90.00
_cell.angle_gamma   90.00
#
_symmetry.space_group_name_H-M   'P 1'
#
loop_
_entity.id
_entity.type
_entity.pdbx_description
1 polymer ?
#
loop_
_entity_poly.entity_id
_entity_poly.type
_entity_poly.pdbx_seq_one_letter_code
_entity_poly.pdbx_strand_id
1 'polypeptide(L)'
;MEERLAVDGGSPVRTRPFPTVGDSSGRDLGEEEKRMLVEVINTGHLNRVGGTKVAQFEQEFAQRYGVKHAIASTSGTAAIHVALGALNLNPGDEVITTTISDMGTVIA
;
A
#
# COMPACT_ATOMS: atom_id res chain seq x y z
N MET A 1 14.66 -24.90 35.28
CA MET A 1 15.62 -24.02 34.60
C MET A 1 14.80 -22.82 34.17
N GLU A 2 15.00 -21.65 34.77
CA GLU A 2 14.24 -20.45 34.37
C GLU A 2 14.61 -20.10 32.93
N GLU A 3 13.61 -19.98 32.06
CA GLU A 3 13.78 -19.47 30.71
C GLU A 3 14.23 -18.01 30.79
N ARG A 4 15.49 -17.74 30.41
CA ARG A 4 16.02 -16.37 30.33
C ARG A 4 15.55 -15.71 29.04
N LEU A 5 15.21 -14.43 29.11
CA LEU A 5 14.90 -13.65 27.91
C LEU A 5 16.14 -13.54 27.01
N ALA A 6 15.92 -13.42 25.70
CA ALA A 6 17.01 -13.29 24.73
C ALA A 6 17.89 -12.05 24.98
N VAL A 7 17.29 -10.97 25.48
CA VAL A 7 18.00 -9.74 25.86
C VAL A 7 18.95 -9.95 27.05
N ASP A 8 18.71 -10.97 27.87
CA ASP A 8 19.50 -11.34 29.06
C ASP A 8 20.40 -12.57 28.81
N GLY A 9 20.70 -12.88 27.54
CA GLY A 9 21.56 -14.00 27.15
C GLY A 9 20.87 -15.36 27.05
N GLY A 10 19.54 -15.40 27.07
CA GLY A 10 18.75 -16.58 26.70
C GLY A 10 18.74 -16.85 25.19
N SER A 11 18.19 -18.00 24.78
CA SER A 11 18.06 -18.34 23.36
C SER A 11 16.90 -17.56 22.71
N PRO A 12 17.12 -16.82 21.60
CA PRO A 12 16.07 -16.08 20.93
C PRO A 12 15.06 -17.01 20.26
N VAL A 13 13.78 -16.81 20.56
CA VAL A 13 12.65 -17.51 19.89
C VAL A 13 12.66 -17.26 18.39
N ARG A 14 13.08 -16.05 17.96
CA ARG A 14 13.16 -15.64 16.57
C ARG A 14 14.61 -15.48 16.16
N THR A 15 15.07 -16.31 15.24
CA THR A 15 16.46 -16.33 14.77
C THR A 15 16.68 -15.54 13.47
N ARG A 16 15.61 -15.06 12.84
CA ARG A 16 15.66 -14.24 11.61
C ARG A 16 15.11 -12.84 11.89
N PRO A 17 15.70 -11.76 11.40
CA PRO A 17 15.17 -10.40 11.60
C PRO A 17 13.80 -10.23 10.97
N PHE A 18 12.95 -9.33 11.50
CA PHE A 18 11.70 -8.95 10.84
C PHE A 18 11.98 -8.38 9.45
N PRO A 19 11.02 -8.52 8.51
CA PRO A 19 11.07 -7.78 7.28
C PRO A 19 11.33 -6.29 7.51
N THR A 20 12.07 -5.66 6.60
CA THR A 20 12.42 -4.24 6.69
C THR A 20 11.99 -3.52 5.44
N VAL A 21 11.76 -2.21 5.56
CA VAL A 21 11.46 -1.36 4.40
C VAL A 21 12.69 -1.13 3.51
N GLY A 22 13.90 -1.43 4.01
CA GLY A 22 15.18 -1.17 3.35
C GLY A 22 15.57 -2.19 2.28
N ASP A 23 14.86 -3.31 2.18
CA ASP A 23 15.12 -4.35 1.18
C ASP A 23 13.82 -5.02 0.70
N SER A 24 13.96 -6.16 0.02
CA SER A 24 12.85 -6.97 -0.48
C SER A 24 12.28 -7.95 0.56
N SER A 25 12.81 -7.98 1.77
CA SER A 25 12.30 -8.87 2.81
C SER A 25 10.84 -8.51 3.12
N GLY A 26 9.98 -9.54 3.19
CA GLY A 26 8.54 -9.37 3.40
C GLY A 26 7.77 -8.78 2.21
N ARG A 27 8.34 -8.76 1.00
CA ARG A 27 7.64 -8.42 -0.24
C ARG A 27 7.50 -9.66 -1.13
N ASP A 28 6.33 -9.86 -1.70
CA ASP A 28 6.08 -10.91 -2.69
C ASP A 28 6.43 -10.36 -4.08
N LEU A 29 7.70 -10.45 -4.47
CA LEU A 29 8.23 -10.00 -5.77
C LEU A 29 8.85 -11.20 -6.51
N GLY A 30 8.01 -12.18 -6.84
CA GLY A 30 8.38 -13.43 -7.48
C GLY A 30 8.45 -13.36 -9.01
N GLU A 31 8.44 -14.52 -9.65
CA GLU A 31 8.48 -14.62 -11.12
C GLU A 31 7.21 -14.09 -11.79
N GLU A 32 6.08 -14.15 -11.10
CA GLU A 32 4.82 -13.60 -11.61
C GLU A 32 4.88 -12.08 -11.74
N GLU A 33 5.31 -11.38 -10.69
CA GLU A 33 5.46 -9.91 -10.68
C GLU A 33 6.47 -9.46 -11.74
N LYS A 34 7.60 -10.18 -11.86
CA LYS A 34 8.61 -9.90 -12.90
C LYS A 34 8.05 -10.07 -14.30
N ARG A 35 7.27 -11.13 -14.55
CA ARG A 35 6.63 -11.37 -15.85
C ARG A 35 5.66 -10.24 -16.20
N MET A 36 4.84 -9.81 -15.26
CA MET A 36 3.91 -8.69 -15.47
C MET A 36 4.65 -7.38 -15.74
N LEU A 37 5.76 -7.13 -15.04
CA LEU A 37 6.61 -5.98 -15.29
C LEU A 37 7.20 -5.99 -16.71
N VAL A 38 7.76 -7.13 -17.13
CA VAL A 38 8.33 -7.30 -18.48
C VAL A 38 7.26 -7.11 -19.56
N GLU A 39 6.05 -7.62 -19.35
CA GLU A 39 4.92 -7.41 -20.26
C GLU A 39 4.65 -5.91 -20.47
N VAL A 40 4.54 -5.14 -19.38
CA VAL A 40 4.32 -3.68 -19.44
C VAL A 40 5.48 -2.98 -20.15
N ILE A 41 6.73 -3.32 -19.82
CA ILE A 41 7.93 -2.74 -20.45
C ILE A 41 7.88 -2.96 -21.97
N ASN A 42 7.55 -4.18 -22.42
CA ASN A 42 7.47 -4.51 -23.84
C ASN A 42 6.36 -3.76 -24.59
N THR A 43 5.30 -3.32 -23.90
CA THR A 43 4.25 -2.49 -24.52
C THR A 43 4.67 -1.04 -24.76
N GLY A 44 5.65 -0.53 -24.01
CA GLY A 44 6.00 0.90 -23.99
C GLY A 44 4.98 1.81 -23.29
N HIS A 45 3.83 1.30 -22.87
CA HIS A 45 2.79 2.05 -22.16
C HIS A 45 2.96 1.95 -20.65
N LEU A 46 3.85 2.78 -20.11
CA LEU A 46 4.31 2.69 -18.71
C LEU A 46 3.43 3.44 -17.69
N ASN A 47 2.30 4.00 -18.12
CA ASN A 47 1.39 4.73 -17.25
C ASN A 47 -0.07 4.44 -17.63
N ARG A 48 -1.00 5.01 -16.86
CA ARG A 48 -2.45 4.83 -17.07
C ARG A 48 -2.91 5.27 -18.48
N VAL A 49 -2.26 6.27 -19.07
CA VAL A 49 -2.60 6.77 -20.40
C VAL A 49 -2.01 5.81 -21.45
N GLY A 50 -2.87 4.95 -21.99
CA GLY A 50 -2.51 3.94 -23.00
C GLY A 50 -2.14 2.57 -22.43
N GLY A 51 -1.91 2.46 -21.12
CA GLY A 51 -1.71 1.19 -20.43
C GLY A 51 -3.02 0.56 -19.94
N THR A 52 -3.04 -0.77 -19.80
CA THR A 52 -4.24 -1.52 -19.36
C THR A 52 -4.19 -1.97 -17.90
N LYS A 53 -3.00 -2.14 -17.32
CA LYS A 53 -2.82 -2.71 -15.98
C LYS A 53 -3.51 -1.90 -14.87
N VAL A 54 -3.54 -0.57 -14.98
CA VAL A 54 -4.21 0.29 -13.98
C VAL A 54 -5.72 0.06 -13.99
N ALA A 55 -6.35 0.03 -15.18
CA ALA A 55 -7.78 -0.20 -15.29
C ALA A 55 -8.19 -1.61 -14.85
N GLN A 56 -7.36 -2.61 -15.15
CA GLN A 56 -7.54 -3.99 -14.67
C GLN A 56 -7.48 -4.04 -13.13
N PHE A 57 -6.46 -3.42 -12.53
CA PHE A 57 -6.33 -3.35 -11.08
C PHE A 57 -7.53 -2.63 -10.43
N GLU A 58 -7.97 -1.50 -10.96
CA GLU A 58 -9.16 -0.78 -10.47
C GLU A 58 -10.41 -1.68 -10.50
N GLN A 59 -10.62 -2.42 -11.58
CA GLN A 59 -11.75 -3.35 -11.71
C GLN A 59 -11.67 -4.50 -10.70
N GLU A 60 -10.52 -5.16 -10.60
CA GLU A 60 -10.31 -6.28 -9.67
C GLU A 60 -10.41 -5.83 -8.21
N PHE A 61 -9.86 -4.65 -7.89
CA PHE A 61 -9.93 -4.08 -6.55
C PHE A 61 -11.37 -3.74 -6.17
N ALA A 62 -12.14 -3.13 -7.08
CA ALA A 62 -13.55 -2.84 -6.86
C ALA A 62 -14.36 -4.12 -6.58
N GLN A 63 -14.12 -5.18 -7.36
CA GLN A 63 -14.75 -6.49 -7.15
C GLN A 63 -14.37 -7.11 -5.81
N ARG A 64 -13.09 -7.08 -5.44
CA ARG A 64 -12.59 -7.66 -4.20
C ARG A 64 -13.26 -7.08 -2.95
N TYR A 65 -13.56 -5.79 -2.95
CA TYR A 65 -14.19 -5.11 -1.83
C TYR A 65 -15.71 -4.92 -1.98
N GLY A 66 -16.30 -5.42 -3.08
CA GLY A 66 -17.74 -5.30 -3.32
C GLY A 66 -18.23 -3.86 -3.53
N VAL A 67 -17.38 -2.97 -4.06
CA VAL A 67 -17.72 -1.57 -4.35
C VAL A 67 -17.93 -1.36 -5.85
N LYS A 68 -18.70 -0.33 -6.21
CA LYS A 68 -19.01 -0.04 -7.63
C LYS A 68 -17.81 0.49 -8.42
N HIS A 69 -16.95 1.26 -7.76
CA HIS A 69 -15.82 1.95 -8.38
C HIS A 69 -14.60 1.92 -7.46
N ALA A 70 -13.42 1.82 -8.06
CA ALA A 70 -12.14 2.06 -7.40
C ALA A 70 -11.27 2.90 -8.34
N ILE A 71 -10.43 3.77 -7.76
CA ILE A 71 -9.51 4.63 -8.50
C ILE A 71 -8.12 4.46 -7.91
N ALA A 72 -7.15 4.13 -8.75
CA ALA A 72 -5.77 3.95 -8.33
C ALA A 72 -5.09 5.31 -8.11
N SER A 73 -4.32 5.41 -7.04
CA SER A 73 -3.45 6.55 -6.73
C SER A 73 -2.00 6.07 -6.55
N THR A 74 -1.07 7.02 -6.41
CA THR A 74 0.35 6.72 -6.19
C THR A 74 0.68 6.29 -4.76
N SER A 75 -0.21 6.58 -3.80
CA SER A 75 -0.06 6.20 -2.38
C SER A 75 -1.39 6.31 -1.61
N GLY A 76 -1.42 5.77 -0.39
CA GLY A 76 -2.56 5.93 0.52
C GLY A 76 -2.86 7.40 0.84
N THR A 77 -1.85 8.21 1.14
CA THR A 77 -2.02 9.66 1.38
C THR A 77 -2.58 10.37 0.15
N ALA A 78 -2.08 10.06 -1.05
CA ALA A 78 -2.61 10.63 -2.29
C ALA A 78 -4.07 10.22 -2.54
N ALA A 79 -4.47 8.99 -2.16
CA ALA A 79 -5.86 8.56 -2.24
C ALA A 79 -6.77 9.38 -1.31
N ILE A 80 -6.33 9.65 -0.08
CA ILE A 80 -7.08 10.49 0.87
C ILE A 80 -7.20 11.92 0.34
N HIS A 81 -6.11 12.49 -0.18
CA HIS A 81 -6.13 13.82 -0.78
C HIS A 81 -7.12 13.93 -1.94
N VAL A 82 -7.13 12.95 -2.85
CA VAL A 82 -8.10 12.89 -3.97
C VAL A 82 -9.53 12.75 -3.44
N ALA A 83 -9.76 11.92 -2.43
CA ALA A 83 -11.09 11.74 -1.83
C ALA A 83 -11.61 13.04 -1.19
N LEU A 84 -10.78 13.75 -0.42
CA LEU A 84 -11.14 15.04 0.17
C LEU A 84 -11.37 16.11 -0.90
N GLY A 85 -10.53 16.17 -1.93
CA GLY A 85 -10.72 17.07 -3.06
C GLY A 85 -12.03 16.83 -3.80
N ALA A 86 -12.47 15.56 -3.91
CA ALA A 86 -13.75 15.20 -4.51
C ALA A 86 -14.96 15.59 -3.65
N LEU A 87 -14.81 15.70 -2.33
CA LEU A 87 -15.86 16.21 -1.42
C LEU A 87 -16.03 17.73 -1.53
N ASN A 88 -15.05 18.45 -2.09
CA ASN A 88 -15.09 19.90 -2.32
C ASN A 88 -15.49 20.71 -1.08
N LEU A 89 -14.76 20.48 0.01
CA LEU A 89 -14.95 21.13 1.30
C LEU A 89 -14.64 22.64 1.23
N ASN A 90 -15.33 23.43 2.06
CA ASN A 90 -15.11 24.86 2.21
C ASN A 90 -14.24 25.19 3.43
N PRO A 91 -13.59 26.37 3.47
CA PRO A 91 -12.93 26.84 4.67
C PRO A 91 -13.90 26.85 5.87
N GLY A 92 -13.51 26.18 6.96
CA GLY A 92 -14.32 26.00 8.15
C GLY A 92 -15.03 24.65 8.25
N ASP A 93 -15.04 23.84 7.18
CA ASP A 93 -15.53 22.47 7.26
C ASP A 93 -14.56 21.59 8.07
N GLU A 94 -15.12 20.62 8.80
CA GLU A 94 -14.38 19.73 9.69
C GLU A 94 -14.43 18.28 9.18
N VAL A 95 -13.28 17.60 9.24
CA VAL A 95 -13.16 16.16 8.96
C VAL A 95 -12.75 15.45 10.24
N ILE A 96 -13.67 14.70 10.83
CA ILE A 96 -13.42 13.94 12.06
C ILE A 96 -12.67 12.65 11.72
N THR A 97 -11.61 12.36 12.46
CA THR A 97 -10.81 11.14 12.32
C THR A 97 -10.50 10.51 13.68
N THR A 98 -9.86 9.34 13.69
CA THR A 98 -9.43 8.64 14.91
C THR A 98 -8.19 9.31 15.53
N THR A 99 -8.10 9.29 16.86
CA THR A 99 -6.92 9.80 17.60
C THR A 99 -5.69 8.90 17.47
N ILE A 100 -5.87 7.67 17.00
CA ILE A 100 -4.79 6.69 16.75
C ILE A 100 -4.89 6.27 15.29
N SER A 101 -3.98 6.79 14.46
CA SER A 101 -3.86 6.45 13.03
C SER A 101 -2.42 6.58 12.54
N ASP A 102 -2.18 6.17 11.29
CA ASP A 102 -0.97 6.52 10.56
C ASP A 102 -0.94 8.02 10.23
N MET A 103 0.27 8.61 10.23
CA MET A 103 0.49 10.03 9.94
C MET A 103 -0.05 10.44 8.57
N GLY A 104 -0.03 9.53 7.59
CA GLY A 104 -0.57 9.71 6.24
C GLY A 104 -2.05 10.08 6.19
N THR A 105 -2.78 9.88 7.30
CA THR A 105 -4.21 10.24 7.43
C THR A 105 -4.43 11.76 7.52
N VAL A 106 -3.50 12.49 8.15
CA VAL A 106 -3.69 13.91 8.51
C VAL A 106 -2.81 14.88 7.72
N ILE A 107 -1.75 14.37 7.08
CA ILE A 107 -0.86 15.17 6.23
C ILE A 107 -1.33 15.26 4.77
N ALA A 108 -2.49 14.65 4.48
CA ALA A 108 -3.11 14.70 3.17
C ALA A 108 -3.50 16.13 2.81
#